data_AF-A0A914YHY6-F1
#
_entry.id   AF-A0A914YHY6-F1
#
_cell.length_a   1.000
_cell.length_b   1.000
_cell.length_c   1.000
_cell.angle_alpha   90.00
_cell.angle_beta   90.00
_cell.angle_gamma   90.00
#
_symmetry.space_group_name_H-M   'P 1'
#
loop_
_entity.id
_entity.type
_entity.pdbx_description
1 polymer ?
#
loop_
_entity_poly.entity_id
_entity_poly.type
_entity_poly.pdbx_seq_one_letter_code
_entity_poly.pdbx_strand_id
1 'polypeptide(L)'
;MLQNPLLGRYKIVLICKNEDWDFNELDPNDDLKIFIVTEVEGVNVPNVGLVIDCGMHKKHSEYSAAGKYKLQQFFGNEGTVLQRMGRTGRTCDGFYVIMLAVSHYEWMKIQPAERALDSNIVEVILIFIF
;
A
#
# COMPACT_ATOMS: atom_id res chain seq x y z
N MET A 1 22.15 18.35 -4.19
CA MET A 1 21.15 17.60 -3.40
C MET A 1 21.02 16.23 -4.07
N LEU A 2 21.68 15.20 -3.55
CA LEU A 2 21.69 13.85 -4.15
C LEU A 2 20.30 13.22 -3.94
N GLN A 3 19.53 13.09 -5.02
CA GLN A 3 18.30 12.30 -5.01
C GLN A 3 18.70 10.85 -4.73
N ASN A 4 18.35 10.34 -3.56
CA ASN A 4 18.51 8.92 -3.27
C ASN A 4 17.66 8.13 -4.27
N PRO A 5 18.25 7.31 -5.17
CA PRO A 5 17.51 6.60 -6.22
C PRO A 5 16.49 5.58 -5.66
N LEU A 6 16.52 5.28 -4.35
CA LEU A 6 15.54 4.44 -3.67
C LEU A 6 14.24 5.18 -3.31
N LEU A 7 14.21 6.52 -3.33
CA LEU A 7 12.99 7.34 -3.12
C LEU A 7 11.93 7.14 -4.22
N GLY A 8 12.25 6.40 -5.28
CA GLY A 8 11.34 6.16 -6.40
C GLY A 8 10.33 5.03 -6.20
N ARG A 9 10.57 4.07 -5.30
CA ARG A 9 9.92 2.75 -5.36
C ARG A 9 9.45 2.26 -3.98
N TYR A 10 8.36 2.81 -3.48
CA TYR A 10 7.56 2.13 -2.45
C TYR A 10 6.83 0.97 -3.13
N LYS A 11 6.94 -0.20 -2.53
CA LYS A 11 6.53 -1.45 -3.13
C LYS A 11 5.89 -2.31 -2.05
N ILE A 12 4.82 -2.96 -2.44
CA ILE A 12 4.22 -4.06 -1.71
C ILE A 12 4.61 -5.30 -2.49
N VAL A 13 5.19 -6.27 -1.80
CA VAL A 13 5.58 -7.54 -2.41
C VAL A 13 4.52 -8.56 -2.01
N LEU A 14 3.89 -9.18 -3.02
CA LEU A 14 2.99 -10.31 -2.82
C LEU A 14 3.72 -11.56 -3.29
N ILE A 15 3.75 -12.59 -2.45
CA ILE A 15 4.33 -13.88 -2.77
C ILE A 15 3.20 -14.90 -2.73
N CYS A 16 3.06 -15.65 -3.81
CA CYS A 16 2.05 -16.69 -3.93
C CYS A 16 2.60 -17.97 -4.57
N LYS A 17 1.90 -19.06 -4.32
CA LYS A 17 2.09 -20.36 -4.98
C LYS A 17 0.97 -20.57 -5.99
N ASN A 18 1.24 -21.38 -7.00
CA ASN A 18 0.19 -21.83 -7.93
C ASN A 18 -0.77 -22.83 -7.29
N GLU A 19 -0.31 -23.52 -6.25
CA GLU A 19 -1.02 -24.57 -5.53
C GLU A 19 -1.40 -24.08 -4.13
N ASP A 20 -1.97 -24.97 -3.32
CA ASP A 20 -2.35 -24.65 -1.95
C ASP A 20 -1.13 -24.22 -1.12
N TRP A 21 -1.31 -23.16 -0.35
CA TRP A 21 -0.24 -22.56 0.44
C TRP A 21 -0.22 -23.16 1.85
N ASP A 22 0.85 -23.88 2.18
CA ASP A 22 1.24 -24.17 3.56
C ASP A 22 2.61 -23.57 3.84
N PHE A 23 2.68 -22.66 4.81
CA PHE A 23 3.92 -21.99 5.18
C PHE A 23 4.89 -22.91 5.95
N ASN A 24 4.37 -23.93 6.63
CA ASN A 24 5.21 -24.91 7.35
C ASN A 24 5.87 -25.91 6.40
N GLU A 25 5.39 -25.99 5.16
CA GLU A 25 5.85 -26.93 4.12
C GLU A 25 6.40 -26.20 2.89
N LEU A 26 6.99 -25.02 3.07
CA LEU A 26 7.68 -24.32 1.99
C LEU A 26 8.90 -25.13 1.53
N ASP A 27 8.84 -25.71 0.33
CA ASP A 27 9.95 -26.37 -0.34
C ASP A 27 10.78 -25.33 -1.09
N PRO A 28 12.11 -25.28 -0.91
CA PRO A 28 12.99 -24.41 -1.70
C PRO A 28 12.89 -24.60 -3.23
N ASN A 29 12.34 -25.73 -3.69
CA ASN A 29 12.12 -26.03 -5.10
C ASN A 29 10.75 -25.57 -5.61
N ASP A 30 9.89 -25.01 -4.77
CA ASP A 30 8.59 -24.51 -5.18
C ASP A 30 8.69 -23.33 -6.15
N ASP A 31 7.88 -23.37 -7.19
CA ASP A 31 7.71 -22.24 -8.10
C ASP A 31 6.89 -21.13 -7.44
N LEU A 32 7.60 -20.19 -6.81
CA LEU A 32 7.01 -18.99 -6.22
C LEU A 32 6.80 -17.90 -7.26
N LYS A 33 5.60 -17.31 -7.24
CA LYS A 33 5.29 -16.09 -8.00
C LYS A 33 5.45 -14.88 -7.10
N ILE A 34 6.27 -13.93 -7.54
CA ILE A 34 6.54 -12.68 -6.81
C ILE A 34 5.97 -11.51 -7.60
N PHE A 35 5.01 -10.81 -7.01
CA PHE A 35 4.43 -9.59 -7.55
C PHE A 35 4.96 -8.39 -6.78
N ILE A 36 5.44 -7.39 -7.50
CA ILE A 36 5.90 -6.13 -6.92
C ILE A 36 4.95 -5.04 -7.40
N VAL A 37 4.09 -4.57 -6.50
CA VAL A 37 3.02 -3.61 -6.81
C VAL A 37 3.20 -2.32 -6.02
N THR A 38 2.65 -1.21 -6.51
CA THR A 38 2.65 0.07 -5.78
C THR A 38 1.45 0.20 -4.87
N GLU A 39 0.31 -0.40 -5.26
CA GLU A 39 -0.96 -0.40 -4.53
C GLU A 39 -1.67 -1.74 -4.73
N VAL A 40 -2.56 -2.08 -3.79
CA VAL A 40 -3.31 -3.35 -3.79
C VAL A 40 -4.75 -3.20 -4.29
N GLU A 41 -5.23 -1.96 -4.45
CA GLU A 41 -6.55 -1.70 -5.01
C GLU A 41 -6.58 -2.19 -6.47
N GLY A 42 -7.62 -2.95 -6.84
CA GLY A 42 -7.74 -3.57 -8.18
C GLY A 42 -6.85 -4.79 -8.46
N VAL A 43 -5.87 -5.12 -7.60
CA VAL A 43 -5.02 -6.31 -7.78
C VAL A 43 -5.67 -7.55 -7.17
N ASN A 44 -6.12 -8.49 -8.00
CA ASN A 44 -6.69 -9.77 -7.55
C ASN A 44 -5.75 -10.93 -7.90
N VAL A 45 -4.78 -11.18 -7.03
CA VAL A 45 -3.88 -12.33 -7.12
C VAL A 45 -4.39 -13.40 -6.15
N PRO A 46 -4.75 -14.61 -6.61
CA PRO A 46 -5.12 -15.70 -5.73
C PRO A 46 -3.90 -16.27 -5.00
N ASN A 47 -4.14 -17.00 -3.90
CA ASN A 47 -3.13 -17.77 -3.17
C ASN A 47 -1.94 -16.96 -2.65
N VAL A 48 -2.17 -15.70 -2.29
CA VAL A 48 -1.16 -14.85 -1.64
C VAL A 48 -1.01 -15.26 -0.19
N GLY A 49 0.02 -16.04 0.11
CA GLY A 49 0.32 -16.45 1.47
C GLY A 49 1.35 -15.59 2.19
N LEU A 50 2.01 -14.64 1.49
CA LEU A 50 2.84 -13.63 2.14
C LEU A 50 2.72 -12.26 1.47
N VAL A 51 2.50 -11.24 2.29
CA VAL A 51 2.53 -9.82 1.92
C VAL A 51 3.63 -9.12 2.69
N ILE A 52 4.53 -8.45 1.99
CA ILE A 52 5.57 -7.59 2.58
C ILE A 52 5.25 -6.15 2.21
N ASP A 53 4.99 -5.33 3.22
CA ASP A 53 4.55 -3.95 3.09
C ASP A 53 5.59 -2.98 3.67
N CYS A 54 5.95 -1.94 2.91
CA CYS A 54 6.82 -0.87 3.41
C CYS A 54 6.06 0.19 4.24
N GLY A 55 4.73 0.10 4.32
CA GLY A 55 3.87 1.00 5.10
C GLY A 55 3.70 2.41 4.51
N MET A 56 4.29 2.66 3.34
CA MET A 56 4.26 3.95 2.65
C MET A 56 3.34 3.91 1.44
N HIS A 57 2.90 5.09 1.00
CA HIS A 57 2.27 5.33 -0.30
C HIS A 57 2.69 6.71 -0.83
N LYS A 58 2.39 7.02 -2.10
CA LYS A 58 2.54 8.38 -2.63
C LYS A 58 1.18 9.02 -2.77
N LYS A 59 1.13 10.32 -2.47
CA LYS A 59 -0.06 11.16 -2.58
C LYS A 59 0.30 12.48 -3.24
N HIS A 60 -0.65 13.04 -3.97
CA HIS A 60 -0.57 14.43 -4.41
C HIS A 60 -0.92 15.31 -3.23
N SER A 61 0.07 16.00 -2.67
CA SER A 61 -0.13 17.01 -1.64
C SER A 61 -0.15 18.39 -2.30
N GLU A 62 -1.09 19.25 -1.95
CA GLU A 62 -1.08 20.65 -2.40
C GLU A 62 0.17 21.36 -1.85
N TYR A 63 0.96 21.95 -2.74
CA TYR A 63 2.26 22.53 -2.41
C TYR A 63 2.25 24.07 -2.48
N SER A 64 1.21 24.68 -3.04
CA SER A 64 1.11 26.13 -3.11
C SER A 64 -0.35 26.58 -3.16
N ALA A 65 -0.64 27.76 -2.64
CA ALA A 65 -1.94 28.44 -2.75
C ALA A 65 -2.43 28.66 -4.20
N ALA A 66 -1.57 28.43 -5.20
CA ALA A 66 -1.91 28.46 -6.62
C ALA A 66 -2.43 27.11 -7.16
N GLY A 67 -2.81 26.15 -6.30
CA GLY A 67 -3.38 24.87 -6.71
C GLY A 67 -2.39 23.90 -7.36
N LYS A 68 -1.08 24.09 -7.17
CA LYS A 68 -0.06 23.17 -7.68
C LYS A 68 0.13 21.99 -6.73
N TYR A 69 0.09 20.79 -7.29
CA TYR A 69 0.37 19.54 -6.57
C TYR A 69 1.83 19.15 -6.63
N LYS A 70 2.30 18.52 -5.56
CA LYS A 70 3.57 17.79 -5.52
C LYS A 70 3.28 16.35 -5.13
N LEU A 71 3.91 15.41 -5.84
CA LEU A 71 3.90 14.01 -5.44
C LEU A 71 4.84 13.85 -4.22
N GLN A 72 4.26 13.48 -3.08
CA GLN A 72 4.99 13.26 -1.84
C GLN A 72 4.71 11.86 -1.31
N GLN A 73 5.62 11.35 -0.49
CA GLN A 73 5.52 10.03 0.12
C GLN A 73 5.03 10.19 1.55
N PHE A 74 4.03 9.40 1.93
CA PHE A 74 3.42 9.41 3.25
C PHE A 74 3.34 8.00 3.81
N PHE A 75 3.32 7.89 5.14
CA PHE A 75 2.86 6.68 5.79
C PHE A 75 1.35 6.54 5.51
N GLY A 76 0.89 5.32 5.25
CA GLY A 76 -0.55 5.04 5.20
C GLY A 76 -1.24 5.29 6.54
N ASN A 77 -2.56 5.18 6.54
CA ASN A 77 -3.34 5.02 7.77
C ASN A 77 -3.61 3.53 8.04
N GLU A 78 -4.25 3.24 9.18
CA GLU A 78 -4.65 1.87 9.53
C GLU A 78 -5.55 1.23 8.48
N GLY A 79 -6.48 1.99 7.88
CA GLY A 79 -7.34 1.47 6.80
C GLY A 79 -6.52 0.97 5.60
N THR A 80 -5.48 1.70 5.19
CA THR A 80 -4.56 1.29 4.14
C THR A 80 -3.82 -0.01 4.51
N VAL A 81 -3.36 -0.13 5.76
CA VAL A 81 -2.69 -1.35 6.23
C VAL A 81 -3.65 -2.54 6.22
N LEU A 82 -4.84 -2.38 6.77
CA LEU A 82 -5.86 -3.44 6.81
C LEU A 82 -6.24 -3.93 5.41
N GLN A 83 -6.34 -3.02 4.42
CA GLN A 83 -6.60 -3.40 3.03
C GLN A 83 -5.47 -4.21 2.38
N ARG A 84 -4.22 -3.94 2.74
CA ARG A 84 -3.03 -4.67 2.27
C ARG A 84 -2.90 -6.01 2.98
N MET A 85 -3.14 -6.03 4.28
CA MET A 85 -3.22 -7.25 5.09
C MET A 85 -4.30 -8.20 4.56
N GLY A 86 -5.48 -7.69 4.20
CA GLY A 86 -6.57 -8.47 3.59
C GLY A 86 -6.29 -9.00 2.18
N ARG A 87 -5.05 -8.89 1.66
CA ARG A 87 -4.62 -9.59 0.45
C ARG A 87 -4.12 -11.01 0.75
N THR A 88 -3.59 -11.24 1.94
CA THR A 88 -3.42 -12.58 2.46
C THR A 88 -4.69 -13.06 3.17
N GLY A 89 -4.84 -14.35 3.42
CA GLY A 89 -6.03 -14.89 4.11
C GLY A 89 -7.29 -15.01 3.24
N ARG A 90 -7.20 -14.83 1.91
CA ARG A 90 -8.37 -14.88 1.00
C ARG A 90 -8.76 -16.29 0.60
N THR A 91 -7.78 -17.07 0.15
CA THR A 91 -7.97 -18.43 -0.36
C THR A 91 -7.14 -19.45 0.43
N CYS A 92 -6.20 -18.98 1.23
CA CYS A 92 -5.31 -19.76 2.09
C CYS A 92 -4.89 -18.89 3.28
N ASP A 93 -4.42 -19.54 4.34
CA ASP A 93 -3.76 -18.85 5.44
C ASP A 93 -2.49 -18.16 4.96
N GLY A 94 -2.12 -17.06 5.62
CA GLY A 94 -0.86 -16.42 5.30
C GLY A 94 -0.48 -15.28 6.22
N PHE A 95 0.64 -14.67 5.88
CA PHE A 95 1.36 -13.74 6.73
C PHE A 95 1.40 -12.35 6.13
N TYR A 96 1.26 -11.36 7.00
CA TYR A 96 1.47 -9.96 6.67
C TYR A 96 2.65 -9.44 7.47
N VAL A 97 3.65 -8.90 6.77
CA VAL A 97 4.85 -8.32 7.34
C VAL A 97 4.89 -6.84 6.96
N ILE A 98 4.83 -5.96 7.95
CA ILE A 98 5.03 -4.52 7.75
C ILE A 98 6.43 -4.11 8.20
N MET A 99 7.19 -3.49 7.31
CA MET A 99 8.57 -3.05 7.54
C MET A 99 8.59 -1.66 8.20
N LEU A 100 7.96 -1.53 9.36
CA LEU A 100 7.90 -0.31 10.14
C LEU A 100 8.22 -0.57 11.60
N ALA A 101 8.75 0.45 12.29
CA ALA A 101 8.79 0.43 13.74
C ALA A 101 7.37 0.37 14.30
N VAL A 102 7.18 -0.37 15.39
CA VAL A 102 5.87 -0.50 16.07
C VAL A 102 5.29 0.89 16.41
N SER A 103 6.13 1.84 16.83
CA SER A 103 5.71 3.21 17.11
C SER A 103 5.11 3.93 15.90
N HIS A 104 5.62 3.69 14.69
CA HIS A 104 5.03 4.24 13.48
C HIS A 104 3.70 3.57 13.16
N TYR A 105 3.61 2.25 13.34
CA TYR A 105 2.35 1.53 13.15
C TYR A 105 1.25 2.04 14.09
N GLU A 106 1.57 2.24 15.37
CA GLU A 106 0.62 2.83 16.33
C GLU A 106 0.21 4.26 15.94
N TRP A 107 1.13 5.06 15.41
CA TRP A 107 0.82 6.40 14.89
C TRP A 107 -0.14 6.37 13.67
N MET A 108 -0.07 5.34 12.83
CA MET A 108 -0.95 5.17 11.66
C MET A 108 -2.42 4.91 12.07
N LYS A 109 -2.66 4.31 13.26
CA LYS A 109 -4.01 4.01 13.79
C LYS A 109 -4.81 5.25 14.16
N ILE A 110 -4.12 6.34 14.48
CA ILE A 110 -4.76 7.61 14.87
C ILE A 110 -4.86 8.60 13.70
N GLN A 111 -4.35 8.25 12.52
CA GLN A 111 -4.45 9.13 11.34
C GLN A 111 -5.86 9.07 10.74
N PRO A 112 -6.44 10.22 10.35
CA PRO A 112 -7.74 10.26 9.71
C PRO A 112 -7.72 9.60 8.33
N ALA A 113 -8.88 9.12 7.88
CA ALA A 113 -9.04 8.63 6.52
C ALA A 113 -8.83 9.77 5.51
N GLU A 114 -7.96 9.53 4.53
CA GLU A 114 -7.32 10.58 3.72
C GLU A 114 -8.21 11.27 2.66
N ARG A 115 -9.40 10.73 2.36
CA ARG A 115 -10.20 11.15 1.18
C ARG A 115 -10.98 12.47 1.36
N ALA A 116 -11.15 12.98 2.58
CA ALA A 116 -12.05 14.13 2.79
C ALA A 116 -11.38 15.51 2.64
N LEU A 117 -10.05 15.61 2.80
CA LEU A 117 -9.37 16.90 2.99
C LEU A 117 -8.46 17.34 1.82
N ASP A 118 -8.14 16.44 0.90
CA ASP A 118 -7.14 16.68 -0.16
C ASP A 118 -7.73 16.91 -1.55
N SER A 119 -9.06 16.90 -1.67
CA SER A 119 -9.74 17.17 -2.93
C SER A 119 -9.67 18.66 -3.26
N ASN A 120 -9.35 19.01 -4.52
CA ASN A 120 -9.48 20.38 -4.97
C ASN A 120 -10.94 20.80 -4.88
N ILE A 121 -11.29 21.57 -3.86
CA ILE A 121 -12.68 21.96 -3.65
C ILE A 121 -13.21 22.77 -4.85
N VAL A 122 -12.33 23.48 -5.58
CA VAL A 122 -12.70 24.22 -6.79
C VAL A 122 -13.15 23.28 -7.90
N GLU A 123 -12.43 22.18 -8.14
CA GLU A 123 -12.80 21.18 -9.15
C GLU A 123 -14.10 20.47 -8.77
N VAL A 124 -14.26 20.11 -7.49
CA VAL A 124 -15.49 19.51 -6.97
C VAL A 124 -16.67 20.46 -7.15
N ILE A 125 -16.51 21.74 -6.79
CA ILE A 125 -17.57 22.76 -6.95
C ILE A 125 -17.94 22.95 -8.43
N LEU A 126 -16.96 22.99 -9.34
CA LEU A 126 -17.23 23.13 -10.78
C LEU A 126 -18.08 21.98 -11.34
N ILE A 127 -17.88 20.75 -10.87
CA ILE A 127 -18.71 19.58 -11.24
C ILE A 127 -20.18 19.73 -10.80
N PHE A 128 -20.45 20.48 -9.73
CA PHE A 128 -21.82 20.72 -9.27
C PHE A 128 -22.49 21.95 -9.93
N ILE A 129 -21.71 22.85 -10.54
CA ILE A 129 -22.21 24.08 -11.17
C ILE A 129 -22.54 23.85 -12.67
N PHE A 130 -21.83 22.95 -13.34
CA PHE A 130 -21.99 22.63 -14.77
C PHE A 130 -22.51 21.21 -14.96
#